data_AF-A0A3A5VPS3-F1
#
_entry.id   AF-A0A3A5VPS3-F1
#
_cell.length_a   1.000
_cell.length_b   1.000
_cell.length_c   1.000
_cell.angle_alpha   90.00
_cell.angle_beta   90.00
_cell.angle_gamma   90.00
#
_symmetry.space_group_name_H-M   'P 1'
#
loop_
_entity.id
_entity.type
_entity.pdbx_description
1 polymer ?
#
loop_
_entity_poly.entity_id
_entity_poly.type
_entity_poly.pdbx_seq_one_letter_code
_entity_poly.pdbx_strand_id
1 'polypeptide(L)' 'MGKDIDWDKLTFSLTPTDTMYVATTTADDPWMPGDLRPYGNIEISPAAGVLNYGQGLFEGMKAYRTAKDRVVFFRPDE' A
#
# COMPACT_ATOMS: atom_id res chain seq x y z
N MET A 1 10.34 17.89 -7.24
CA MET A 1 11.26 17.72 -8.40
C MET A 1 10.96 16.35 -8.96
N GLY A 2 10.08 16.27 -9.98
CA GLY A 2 9.52 14.99 -10.43
C GLY A 2 10.62 14.12 -11.02
N LYS A 3 10.77 12.89 -10.52
CA LYS A 3 11.49 11.84 -11.25
C LYS A 3 10.86 11.77 -12.65
N ASP A 4 11.69 11.72 -13.67
CA ASP A 4 11.25 11.51 -15.06
C ASP A 4 10.71 10.07 -15.16
N ILE A 5 9.39 9.91 -15.12
CA ILE A 5 8.73 8.60 -15.18
C ILE A 5 8.49 8.28 -16.64
N ASP A 6 9.13 7.22 -17.13
CA ASP A 6 8.84 6.64 -18.44
C ASP A 6 7.56 5.82 -18.37
N TRP A 7 6.43 6.46 -18.70
CA TRP A 7 5.10 5.88 -18.58
C TRP A 7 4.90 4.65 -19.48
N ASP A 8 5.57 4.57 -20.63
CA ASP A 8 5.42 3.47 -21.59
C ASP A 8 6.17 2.20 -21.14
N LYS A 9 7.10 2.32 -20.20
CA LYS A 9 7.84 1.19 -19.60
C LYS A 9 7.24 0.67 -18.30
N LEU A 10 6.19 1.30 -17.78
CA LEU A 10 5.54 0.83 -16.57
C LEU A 10 4.87 -0.52 -16.84
N THR A 11 5.18 -1.49 -15.98
CA THR A 11 4.57 -2.82 -15.99
C THR A 11 3.67 -2.98 -14.76
N PHE A 12 2.95 -4.09 -14.66
CA PHE A 12 2.21 -4.43 -13.44
C PHE A 12 3.11 -4.90 -12.29
N SER A 13 4.42 -5.05 -12.54
CA SER A 13 5.39 -5.37 -11.49
C SER A 13 5.50 -4.23 -10.49
N LEU A 14 5.90 -4.59 -9.27
CA LEU A 14 6.17 -3.64 -8.20
C LEU A 14 7.17 -2.57 -8.66
N THR A 15 6.70 -1.32 -8.70
CA THR A 15 7.54 -0.13 -8.79
C THR A 15 7.53 0.53 -7.42
N PRO A 16 8.64 0.48 -6.66
CA PRO A 16 8.68 1.03 -5.31
C PRO A 16 8.32 2.51 -5.30
N THR A 17 7.38 2.88 -4.43
CA THR A 17 7.06 4.28 -4.12
C THR A 17 7.97 4.78 -3.01
N ASP A 18 8.00 6.10 -2.77
CA ASP A 18 8.86 6.65 -1.72
C ASP A 18 8.37 6.25 -0.31
N THR A 19 7.06 6.04 -0.13
CA THR A 19 6.44 5.71 1.16
C THR A 19 5.40 4.59 1.08
N MET A 20 5.14 3.95 2.21
CA MET A 20 4.04 3.02 2.49
C MET A 20 3.30 3.41 3.78
N TYR A 21 2.04 3.03 3.93
CA TYR A 21 1.27 3.24 5.17
C TYR A 21 1.29 1.97 6.02
N VAL A 22 1.52 2.10 7.32
CA VAL A 22 1.56 0.96 8.26
C VAL A 22 0.76 1.28 9.52
N ALA A 23 -0.17 0.40 9.86
CA ALA A 23 -0.86 0.37 11.15
C ALA A 23 -0.66 -1.01 11.80
N THR A 24 -0.59 -1.05 13.13
CA THR A 24 -0.41 -2.29 13.91
C THR A 24 -1.41 -2.33 15.05
N THR A 25 -1.85 -3.53 15.42
CA THR A 25 -2.72 -3.74 16.58
C THR A 25 -2.43 -5.09 17.25
N THR A 26 -2.99 -5.29 18.44
CA THR A 26 -2.99 -6.57 19.16
C THR A 26 -4.42 -7.15 19.17
N ALA A 27 -4.60 -8.36 19.68
CA ALA A 27 -5.94 -8.95 19.78
C ALA A 27 -6.87 -8.17 20.73
N ASP A 28 -6.29 -7.48 21.72
CA ASP A 28 -7.03 -6.83 22.80
C ASP A 28 -7.21 -5.31 22.56
N ASP A 29 -6.44 -4.74 21.63
CA ASP A 29 -6.44 -3.31 21.35
C ASP A 29 -7.25 -2.96 20.08
N PRO A 30 -7.89 -1.77 20.01
CA PRO A 30 -8.48 -1.30 18.78
C PRO A 30 -7.39 -0.94 17.75
N TRP A 31 -7.79 -0.84 16.48
CA TRP A 31 -6.93 -0.22 15.47
C TRP A 31 -6.77 1.27 15.76
N MET A 32 -5.52 1.71 15.85
CA MET A 32 -5.16 3.12 15.91
C MET A 32 -4.75 3.62 14.51
N PRO A 33 -4.87 4.93 14.22
CA PRO A 33 -4.28 5.50 13.02
C PRO A 33 -2.80 5.11 12.91
N GLY A 34 -2.41 4.64 11.73
CA GLY A 34 -1.04 4.32 11.39
C GLY A 34 -0.29 5.52 10.83
N ASP A 35 0.89 5.26 10.29
CA ASP A 35 1.79 6.29 9.79
C ASP A 35 2.26 6.00 8.36
N LEU A 36 2.55 7.07 7.61
CA LEU A 36 3.37 6.98 6.40
C LEU A 36 4.83 6.79 6.79
N ARG A 37 5.45 5.74 6.27
CA ARG A 37 6.85 5.39 6.49
C ARG A 37 7.57 5.23 5.14
N PRO A 38 8.91 5.38 5.08
CA PRO A 38 9.65 5.03 3.87
C PRO A 38 9.34 3.61 3.42
N TYR A 39 9.18 3.40 2.12
CA TYR A 39 8.92 2.06 1.58
C TYR A 39 10.10 1.12 1.90
N GLY A 40 9.80 -0.08 2.41
CA GLY A 40 10.83 -1.03 2.78
C GLY A 40 10.25 -2.35 3.26
N ASN A 41 11.14 -3.28 3.63
CA ASN A 41 10.76 -4.58 4.18
C ASN A 41 10.04 -4.42 5.53
N ILE A 42 9.14 -5.36 5.81
CA ILE A 42 8.50 -5.49 7.12
C ILE A 42 9.13 -6.66 7.90
N GLU A 43 9.30 -6.48 9.21
CA GLU A 43 9.72 -7.56 10.11
C GLU A 43 8.49 -8.36 10.55
N ILE A 44 8.58 -9.69 10.47
CA ILE A 44 7.49 -10.58 10.85
C ILE A 44 8.05 -11.86 11.50
N SER A 45 7.36 -12.35 12.51
CA SER A 45 7.70 -13.64 13.13
C SER A 45 7.56 -14.78 12.10
N PRO A 46 8.51 -15.73 12.05
CA PRO A 46 8.36 -16.94 11.22
C PRO A 46 7.10 -17.76 11.55
N ALA A 47 6.55 -17.62 12.76
CA ALA A 47 5.33 -18.28 13.20
C ALA A 47 4.04 -17.51 12.84
N ALA A 48 4.13 -16.40 12.09
CA ALA A 48 2.95 -15.60 11.76
C ALA A 48 1.92 -16.38 10.92
N GLY A 49 0.64 -16.20 11.26
CA GLY A 49 -0.47 -16.91 10.62
C GLY A 49 -0.58 -16.65 9.12
N VAL A 50 -0.19 -15.45 8.64
CA VAL A 50 -0.15 -15.13 7.20
C VAL A 50 0.83 -16.03 6.43
N LEU A 51 1.95 -16.43 7.05
CA LEU A 51 2.98 -17.25 6.40
C LEU A 51 2.64 -18.75 6.44
N ASN A 52 1.99 -19.21 7.51
CA ASN A 52 1.78 -20.65 7.77
C ASN A 52 0.38 -21.13 7.39
N TYR A 53 -0.63 -20.26 7.48
CA TYR A 53 -2.04 -20.62 7.34
C TYR A 53 -2.80 -19.68 6.39
N GLY A 54 -2.11 -18.75 5.73
CA GLY A 54 -2.73 -17.80 4.79
C GLY A 54 -3.74 -16.85 5.45
N GLN A 55 -3.62 -16.60 6.76
CA GLN A 55 -4.49 -15.67 7.48
C GLN A 55 -4.15 -14.22 7.11
N GLY A 56 -4.62 -13.78 5.94
CA GLY A 56 -4.42 -12.45 5.41
C GLY A 56 -5.42 -12.12 4.31
N LEU A 57 -5.63 -10.83 4.09
CA LEU A 57 -6.51 -10.29 3.05
C LEU A 57 -5.81 -9.09 2.39
N PHE A 58 -6.19 -8.80 1.16
CA PHE A 58 -5.67 -7.65 0.41
C PHE A 58 -6.80 -6.99 -0.37
N GLU A 59 -6.59 -5.72 -0.71
CA GLU A 59 -7.48 -4.95 -1.57
C GLU A 59 -6.73 -4.33 -2.74
N GLY A 60 -7.47 -3.97 -3.79
CA GLY A 60 -6.90 -3.44 -5.03
C GLY A 60 -7.67 -2.24 -5.56
N MET A 61 -7.07 -1.05 -5.47
CA MET A 61 -7.63 0.19 -6.00
C MET A 61 -6.58 0.98 -6.79
N LYS A 62 -7.03 1.88 -7.66
CA LYS A 62 -6.16 2.75 -8.47
C LYS A 62 -6.46 4.22 -8.21
N ALA A 63 -5.41 5.01 -8.14
CA ALA A 63 -5.46 6.47 -8.21
C ALA A 63 -5.21 6.92 -9.65
N TYR A 64 -5.99 7.88 -10.15
CA TYR A 64 -5.87 8.40 -11.50
C TYR A 64 -5.62 9.91 -11.49
N ARG A 65 -4.70 10.38 -12.32
CA ARG A 65 -4.54 11.81 -12.62
C ARG A 65 -5.46 12.18 -13.78
N THR A 66 -6.35 13.14 -13.54
CA THR A 66 -7.28 13.64 -14.56
C THR A 66 -6.65 14.69 -15.45
N ALA A 67 -7.27 14.98 -16.60
CA ALA A 67 -6.84 16.07 -17.49
C ALA A 67 -6.90 17.47 -16.84
N LYS A 68 -7.57 17.62 -15.69
CA LYS A 68 -7.62 18.84 -14.87
C LYS A 68 -6.59 18.83 -13.73
N ASP A 69 -5.58 17.95 -13.81
CA ASP A 69 -4.52 17.74 -12.83
C ASP A 69 -5.00 17.39 -11.40
N ARG A 70 -6.20 16.82 -11.28
CA ARG A 70 -6.71 16.26 -10.02
C ARG A 70 -6.40 14.78 -9.91
N VAL A 71 -6.04 14.34 -8.70
CA VAL A 71 -6.01 12.92 -8.34
C VAL A 71 -7.42 12.49 -7.91
N VAL A 72 -7.91 11.38 -8.47
CA VAL A 72 -9.23 10.82 -8.15
C VAL A 72 -9.14 9.31 -7.93
N PHE A 73 -10.09 8.79 -7.16
CA PHE A 73 -10.32 7.36 -6.93
C PHE A 73 -11.68 6.98 -7.51
N PHE A 74 -11.83 5.73 -7.92
CA PHE A 74 -13.11 5.19 -8.36
C PHE A 74 -13.68 4.28 -7.26
N ARG A 75 -14.82 4.69 -6.68
CA ARG A 75 -15.57 3.95 -5.64
C ARG A 75 -14.66 3.49 -4.46
N PRO A 76 -14.01 4.41 -3.73
CA PRO A 76 -13.11 4.04 -2.63
C PRO A 76 -13.81 3.47 -1.39
N ASP A 77 -15.13 3.66 -1.29
CA ASP A 77 -15.95 3.23 -0.16
C ASP A 77 -16.57 1.82 -0.36
N GLU A 78 -16.21 1.13 -1.44
CA GLU A 78 -16.65 -0.23 -1.77
C GLU A 78 -15.51 -1.24 -1.66
#